data_AF-A0A2M7QME6-F1
#
_entry.id   AF-A0A2M7QME6-F1
#
_cell.length_a   1.000
_cell.length_b   1.000
_cell.length_c   1.000
_cell.angle_alpha   90.00
_cell.angle_beta   90.00
_cell.angle_gamma   90.00
#
_symmetry.space_group_name_H-M   'P 1'
#
loop_
_entity.id
_entity.type
_entity.pdbx_description
1 polymer ?
#
loop_
_entity_poly.entity_id
_entity_poly.type
_entity_poly.pdbx_seq_one_letter_code
_entity_poly.pdbx_strand_id
1 'polypeptide(L)'
;MNRLSLGMLAGLAATVVLSAMMVAKASMGLMPALDPIGMIAAMTGTSTAFAWGMHLMIGVVVWGGAFALTEPHLPGGECWIKGVVFGVCAWLIMMLAMMPMAGAGIFGVRLGLMAPVMTVLMHVVFGAVLGAVYGLLLRRSAVHEA
;
A
#
# COMPACT_ATOMS: atom_id res chain seq x y z
N MET A 1 -15.99 -13.99 -10.69
CA MET A 1 -14.97 -14.06 -9.59
C MET A 1 -15.53 -13.41 -8.35
N ASN A 2 -15.22 -13.91 -7.14
CA ASN A 2 -15.68 -13.23 -5.91
C ASN A 2 -14.92 -11.91 -5.68
N ARG A 3 -15.53 -10.98 -4.93
CA ARG A 3 -14.97 -9.64 -4.69
C ARG A 3 -13.61 -9.67 -4.00
N LEU A 4 -13.34 -10.68 -3.17
CA LEU A 4 -12.08 -10.82 -2.45
C LEU A 4 -10.91 -11.12 -3.40
N SER A 5 -11.11 -12.03 -4.36
CA SER A 5 -10.09 -12.33 -5.38
C SER A 5 -9.79 -11.11 -6.25
N LEU A 6 -10.80 -10.29 -6.58
CA LEU A 6 -10.58 -9.02 -7.29
C LEU A 6 -9.75 -8.05 -6.45
N GLY A 7 -10.02 -7.97 -5.15
CA GLY A 7 -9.25 -7.19 -4.19
C GLY A 7 -7.78 -7.61 -4.14
N MET A 8 -7.51 -8.91 -4.06
CA MET A 8 -6.14 -9.45 -4.03
C MET A 8 -5.39 -9.16 -5.33
N LEU A 9 -6.02 -9.30 -6.50
CA LEU A 9 -5.40 -8.94 -7.77
C LEU A 9 -5.09 -7.45 -7.88
N ALA A 10 -6.00 -6.60 -7.41
CA ALA A 10 -5.79 -5.16 -7.37
C ALA A 10 -4.69 -4.77 -6.35
N GLY A 11 -4.64 -5.45 -5.20
CA GLY A 11 -3.59 -5.36 -4.19
C GLY A 11 -2.22 -5.72 -4.76
N LEU A 12 -2.13 -6.81 -5.53
CA LEU A 12 -0.91 -7.19 -6.24
C LEU A 12 -0.43 -6.08 -7.18
N ALA A 13 -1.31 -5.58 -8.04
CA ALA A 13 -0.97 -4.51 -8.98
C ALA A 13 -0.48 -3.24 -8.25
N ALA A 14 -1.19 -2.80 -7.22
CA ALA A 14 -0.82 -1.64 -6.41
C ALA A 14 0.52 -1.83 -5.70
N THR A 15 0.77 -3.03 -5.17
CA THR A 15 2.01 -3.35 -4.45
C THR A 15 3.21 -3.40 -5.39
N VAL A 16 3.03 -3.91 -6.62
CA VAL A 16 4.08 -3.86 -7.65
C VAL A 16 4.43 -2.42 -8.00
N VAL A 17 3.43 -1.54 -8.19
CA VAL A 17 3.67 -0.12 -8.46
C VAL A 17 4.40 0.54 -7.29
N LEU A 18 3.95 0.30 -6.06
CA LEU A 18 4.59 0.84 -4.85
C LEU A 18 6.04 0.34 -4.71
N SER A 19 6.28 -0.95 -4.94
CA SER A 19 7.61 -1.55 -4.92
C SER A 19 8.53 -0.91 -5.97
N ALA A 20 8.02 -0.66 -7.17
CA ALA A 20 8.77 0.04 -8.21
C ALA A 20 9.13 1.47 -7.77
N MET A 21 8.21 2.20 -7.13
CA MET A 21 8.50 3.52 -6.57
C MET A 21 9.56 3.46 -5.46
N MET A 22 9.51 2.45 -4.59
CA MET A 22 10.50 2.24 -3.53
C MET A 22 11.91 2.01 -4.10
N VAL A 23 12.03 1.14 -5.11
CA VAL A 23 13.30 0.86 -5.78
C VAL A 23 13.79 2.09 -6.54
N ALA A 24 12.90 2.79 -7.27
CA ALA A 24 13.27 3.99 -8.03
C ALA A 24 13.77 5.12 -7.14
N LYS A 25 13.11 5.40 -6.01
CA LYS A 25 13.62 6.43 -5.08
C LYS A 25 14.98 6.04 -4.49
N ALA A 26 15.19 4.75 -4.22
CA ALA A 26 16.43 4.25 -3.65
C ALA A 26 17.59 4.35 -4.64
N SER A 27 17.37 4.01 -5.91
CA SER A 27 18.39 4.13 -6.96
C SER A 27 18.79 5.58 -7.25
N MET A 28 17.89 6.54 -7.01
CA MET A 28 18.17 7.98 -7.08
C MET A 28 18.83 8.55 -5.82
N GLY A 29 19.05 7.74 -4.77
CA GLY A 29 19.58 8.21 -3.49
C GLY A 29 18.61 9.08 -2.68
N LEU A 30 17.31 9.07 -3.01
CA LEU A 30 16.30 9.87 -2.35
C LEU A 30 15.82 9.19 -1.06
N MET A 31 16.07 9.85 0.06
CA MET A 31 15.69 9.38 1.40
C MET A 31 16.11 7.92 1.64
N PRO A 32 17.41 7.60 1.64
CA PRO A 32 17.90 6.23 1.78
C PRO A 32 17.52 5.63 3.14
N ALA A 33 17.39 6.45 4.19
CA ALA A 33 16.93 6.02 5.50
C ALA A 33 15.45 5.57 5.51
N LEU A 34 14.64 6.01 4.54
CA LEU A 34 13.28 5.53 4.36
C LEU A 34 13.31 4.23 3.54
N ASP A 35 13.71 3.14 4.17
CA ASP A 35 13.75 1.80 3.60
C ASP A 35 12.73 0.88 4.30
N PRO A 36 11.49 0.77 3.77
CA PRO A 36 10.47 -0.08 4.36
C PRO A 36 10.88 -1.56 4.44
N ILE A 37 11.68 -2.07 3.50
CA ILE A 37 12.08 -3.48 3.50
C ILE A 37 13.12 -3.73 4.58
N GLY A 38 14.13 -2.86 4.69
CA GLY A 38 15.11 -2.90 5.78
C GLY A 38 14.45 -2.72 7.15
N MET A 39 13.45 -1.83 7.27
CA MET A 39 12.67 -1.67 8.50
C MET A 39 11.92 -2.93 8.88
N ILE A 40 11.20 -3.56 7.93
CA ILE A 40 10.50 -4.82 8.18
C ILE A 40 11.51 -5.89 8.62
N ALA A 41 12.61 -6.08 7.89
CA ALA A 41 13.64 -7.07 8.20
C ALA A 41 14.22 -6.88 9.61
N ALA A 42 14.50 -5.63 10.00
CA ALA A 42 15.01 -5.29 11.32
C ALA A 42 13.98 -5.56 12.43
N MET A 43 12.72 -5.22 12.21
CA MET A 43 11.63 -5.44 13.18
C MET A 43 11.35 -6.92 13.40
N THR A 44 11.42 -7.74 12.35
CA THR A 44 11.13 -9.18 12.44
C THR A 44 12.36 -10.04 12.73
N GLY A 45 13.57 -9.47 12.65
CA GLY A 45 14.82 -10.22 12.78
C GLY A 45 15.04 -11.23 11.66
N THR A 46 14.51 -10.97 10.46
CA THR A 46 14.52 -11.90 9.33
C THR A 46 15.35 -11.38 8.15
N SER A 47 15.55 -12.20 7.12
CA SER A 47 16.25 -11.80 5.90
C SER A 47 15.48 -10.77 5.07
N THR A 48 16.20 -10.01 4.22
CA THR A 48 15.63 -9.08 3.25
C THR A 48 14.64 -9.75 2.29
N ALA A 49 14.93 -10.99 1.87
CA ALA A 49 14.05 -11.77 1.01
C ALA A 49 12.70 -12.06 1.70
N PHE A 50 12.73 -12.41 2.98
CA PHE A 50 11.52 -12.61 3.77
C PHE A 50 10.73 -11.30 3.93
N ALA A 51 11.42 -10.18 4.18
CA ALA A 51 10.79 -8.86 4.30
C ALA A 51 10.07 -8.43 3.00
N TRP A 52 10.65 -8.72 1.82
CA TRP A 52 9.97 -8.54 0.54
C TRP A 52 8.72 -9.42 0.42
N GLY A 53 8.80 -10.68 0.84
CA GLY A 53 7.65 -11.58 0.90
C GLY A 53 6.53 -11.04 1.80
N MET A 54 6.88 -10.52 2.98
CA MET A 54 5.94 -9.86 3.90
C MET A 54 5.32 -8.60 3.28
N HIS A 55 6.12 -7.75 2.62
CA HIS A 55 5.62 -6.57 1.93
C HIS A 55 4.57 -6.93 0.87
N LEU A 56 4.86 -7.94 0.05
CA LEU A 56 3.93 -8.45 -0.96
C LEU A 56 2.67 -9.04 -0.31
N MET A 57 2.81 -9.86 0.73
CA MET A 57 1.67 -10.46 1.43
C MET A 57 0.76 -9.39 2.04
N ILE A 58 1.34 -8.38 2.71
CA ILE A 58 0.59 -7.26 3.29
C ILE A 58 -0.16 -6.49 2.20
N GLY A 59 0.51 -6.17 1.09
CA GLY A 59 -0.11 -5.45 -0.02
C GLY A 59 -1.25 -6.21 -0.71
N VAL A 60 -1.04 -7.50 -0.98
CA VAL A 60 -2.00 -8.36 -1.69
C VAL A 60 -3.16 -8.77 -0.79
N VAL A 61 -2.85 -9.37 0.36
CA VAL A 61 -3.84 -10.03 1.21
C VAL A 61 -4.47 -9.04 2.17
N VAL A 62 -3.65 -8.31 2.93
CA VAL A 62 -4.15 -7.41 3.97
C VAL A 62 -4.82 -6.20 3.32
N TRP A 63 -4.10 -5.43 2.52
CA TRP A 63 -4.65 -4.21 1.92
C TRP A 63 -5.61 -4.49 0.77
N GLY A 64 -5.26 -5.40 -0.15
CA GLY A 64 -6.17 -5.78 -1.24
C GLY A 64 -7.48 -6.40 -0.75
N GLY A 65 -7.40 -7.29 0.24
CA GLY A 65 -8.57 -7.89 0.87
C GLY A 65 -9.40 -6.87 1.67
N ALA A 66 -8.75 -6.07 2.51
CA ALA A 66 -9.44 -5.03 3.29
C ALA A 66 -10.12 -3.99 2.39
N PHE A 67 -9.51 -3.59 1.27
CA PHE A 67 -10.14 -2.69 0.32
C PHE A 67 -11.40 -3.31 -0.28
N ALA A 68 -11.35 -4.58 -0.73
CA ALA A 68 -12.54 -5.25 -1.27
C ALA A 68 -13.71 -5.35 -0.29
N LEU A 69 -13.43 -5.47 1.02
CA LEU A 69 -14.45 -5.51 2.07
C LEU A 69 -14.99 -4.12 2.43
N THR A 70 -14.16 -3.09 2.36
CA THR A 70 -14.51 -1.73 2.79
C THR A 70 -15.01 -0.84 1.67
N GLU A 71 -14.69 -1.14 0.40
CA GLU A 71 -15.07 -0.37 -0.79
C GLU A 71 -16.54 0.08 -0.83
N PRO A 72 -17.54 -0.74 -0.47
CA PRO A 72 -18.94 -0.29 -0.47
C PRO A 72 -19.23 0.87 0.48
N HIS A 73 -18.43 1.00 1.55
CA HIS A 73 -18.61 1.97 2.62
C HIS A 73 -17.68 3.17 2.50
N LEU A 74 -16.70 3.13 1.59
CA LEU A 74 -15.76 4.23 1.39
C LEU A 74 -16.43 5.38 0.62
N PRO A 75 -16.17 6.64 1.02
CA PRO A 75 -16.69 7.79 0.30
C PRO A 75 -16.01 7.97 -1.06
N GLY A 76 -16.75 8.57 -2.00
CA GLY A 76 -16.29 8.80 -3.38
C GLY A 76 -17.05 7.92 -4.37
N GLY A 77 -17.55 8.52 -5.46
CA GLY A 77 -18.34 7.79 -6.47
C GLY A 77 -17.52 6.80 -7.29
N GLU A 78 -16.24 7.10 -7.53
CA GLU A 78 -15.35 6.28 -8.35
C GLU A 78 -14.40 5.42 -7.50
N CYS A 79 -14.18 4.17 -7.91
CA CYS A 79 -13.34 3.24 -7.14
C CYS A 79 -11.90 3.74 -6.92
N TRP A 80 -11.30 4.50 -7.84
CA TRP A 80 -9.96 5.05 -7.64
C TRP A 80 -9.93 6.14 -6.56
N ILE A 81 -10.99 6.94 -6.42
CA ILE A 81 -11.13 7.94 -5.35
C ILE A 81 -11.26 7.23 -4.00
N LYS A 82 -12.12 6.20 -3.94
CA LYS A 82 -12.23 5.33 -2.75
C LYS A 82 -10.88 4.72 -2.39
N GLY A 83 -10.14 4.29 -3.40
CA GLY A 83 -8.77 3.78 -3.26
C GLY A 83 -7.81 4.80 -2.65
N VAL A 84 -7.84 6.07 -3.10
CA VAL A 84 -7.04 7.15 -2.49
C VAL A 84 -7.41 7.37 -1.02
N VAL A 85 -8.70 7.43 -0.69
CA VAL A 85 -9.17 7.56 0.70
C VAL A 85 -8.64 6.40 1.55
N PHE A 86 -8.76 5.17 1.05
CA PHE A 86 -8.23 3.99 1.71
C PHE A 86 -6.70 4.05 1.88
N GLY A 87 -5.99 4.46 0.85
CA GLY A 87 -4.53 4.62 0.86
C GLY A 87 -4.07 5.63 1.92
N VAL A 88 -4.77 6.74 2.08
CA VAL A 88 -4.51 7.72 3.14
C VAL A 88 -4.78 7.12 4.53
N CYS A 89 -5.84 6.35 4.70
CA CYS A 89 -6.08 5.63 5.96
C CYS A 89 -4.97 4.61 6.27
N ALA A 90 -4.54 3.81 5.28
CA ALA A 90 -3.43 2.87 5.42
C ALA A 90 -2.11 3.60 5.75
N TRP A 91 -1.87 4.76 5.14
CA TRP A 91 -0.75 5.63 5.46
C TRP A 91 -0.77 6.11 6.90
N LEU A 92 -1.93 6.56 7.40
CA LEU A 92 -2.08 6.97 8.80
C LEU A 92 -1.76 5.81 9.75
N ILE A 93 -2.24 4.60 9.46
CA ILE A 93 -1.91 3.39 10.24
C ILE A 93 -0.39 3.16 10.23
N MET A 94 0.25 3.27 9.07
CA MET A 94 1.70 3.11 8.96
C MET A 94 2.46 4.18 9.77
N MET A 95 2.06 5.44 9.68
CA MET A 95 2.72 6.57 10.36
C MET A 95 2.54 6.54 11.88
N LEU A 96 1.38 6.09 12.36
CA LEU A 96 1.02 6.13 13.77
C LEU A 96 1.36 4.83 14.52
N ALA A 97 1.41 3.68 13.83
CA ALA A 97 1.72 2.40 14.45
C ALA A 97 3.04 1.81 13.95
N MET A 98 3.21 1.64 12.64
CA MET A 98 4.37 0.92 12.09
C MET A 98 5.68 1.72 12.26
N MET A 99 5.68 3.03 12.01
CA MET A 99 6.88 3.86 12.14
C MET A 99 7.42 3.91 13.58
N PRO A 100 6.59 4.08 14.64
CA PRO A 100 7.05 3.92 16.01
C PRO A 100 7.64 2.55 16.30
N MET A 101 7.00 1.47 15.85
CA MET A 101 7.51 0.11 16.05
C MET A 101 8.84 -0.14 15.32
N ALA A 102 9.04 0.51 14.18
CA ALA A 102 10.31 0.50 13.44
C ALA A 102 11.40 1.39 14.09
N GLY A 103 11.12 2.04 15.23
CA GLY A 103 12.04 2.96 15.90
C GLY A 103 12.20 4.32 15.22
N ALA A 104 11.40 4.60 14.17
CA ALA A 104 11.43 5.85 13.38
C ALA A 104 10.64 7.01 14.02
N GLY A 105 9.91 6.73 15.11
CA GLY A 105 9.05 7.70 15.79
C GLY A 105 7.69 7.90 15.10
N ILE A 106 6.78 8.62 15.76
CA ILE A 106 5.46 8.96 15.19
C ILE A 106 5.66 9.80 13.92
N PHE A 107 4.95 9.49 12.84
CA PHE A 107 5.14 10.11 11.51
C PHE A 107 6.55 9.99 10.92
N GLY A 108 7.39 9.08 11.46
CA GLY A 108 8.75 8.90 10.96
C GLY A 108 9.66 10.12 11.19
N VAL A 109 9.38 10.96 12.21
CA VAL A 109 10.13 12.20 12.46
C VAL A 109 11.64 12.00 12.62
N ARG A 110 12.10 10.81 13.04
CA ARG A 110 13.54 10.49 13.14
C ARG A 110 14.20 10.25 11.78
N LEU A 111 13.41 10.05 10.73
CA LEU A 111 13.86 9.92 9.33
C LEU A 111 13.86 11.28 8.60
N GLY A 112 13.42 12.35 9.26
CA GLY A 112 13.30 13.70 8.71
C GLY A 112 11.88 14.06 8.29
N LEU A 113 11.61 15.38 8.23
CA LEU A 113 10.27 15.94 7.97
C LEU A 113 9.69 15.58 6.60
N MET A 114 10.53 15.19 5.64
CA MET A 114 10.09 14.76 4.30
C MET A 114 9.57 13.32 4.26
N ALA A 115 9.83 12.50 5.30
CA ALA A 115 9.38 11.11 5.36
C ALA A 115 7.84 10.97 5.28
N PRO A 116 7.04 11.71 6.07
CA PRO A 116 5.59 11.64 5.95
C PRO A 116 5.08 12.13 4.58
N VAL A 117 5.73 13.15 3.99
CA VAL A 117 5.38 13.70 2.68
C VAL A 117 5.61 12.68 1.57
N MET A 118 6.78 12.04 1.57
CA MET A 118 7.11 11.05 0.54
C MET A 118 6.26 9.79 0.68
N THR A 119 6.02 9.34 1.91
CA THR A 119 5.19 8.16 2.17
C THR A 119 3.71 8.38 1.86
N VAL A 120 3.15 9.58 2.10
CA VAL A 120 1.76 9.85 1.74
C VAL A 120 1.58 9.87 0.23
N LEU A 121 2.54 10.45 -0.51
CA LEU A 121 2.52 10.42 -1.98
C LEU A 121 2.50 8.98 -2.50
N MET A 122 3.38 8.13 -1.98
CA MET A 122 3.44 6.71 -2.34
C MET A 122 2.14 5.97 -2.01
N HIS A 123 1.50 6.27 -0.88
CA HIS A 123 0.24 5.65 -0.48
C HIS A 123 -0.97 6.14 -1.27
N VAL A 124 -0.97 7.41 -1.70
CA VAL A 124 -1.97 7.94 -2.62
C VAL A 124 -1.88 7.23 -3.97
N VAL A 125 -0.67 7.03 -4.50
CA VAL A 125 -0.48 6.27 -5.75
C VAL A 125 -0.90 4.82 -5.58
N PHE A 126 -0.45 4.16 -4.50
CA PHE A 126 -0.89 2.80 -4.15
C PHE A 126 -2.43 2.70 -4.12
N GLY A 127 -3.08 3.60 -3.39
CA GLY A 127 -4.53 3.64 -3.25
C GLY A 127 -5.26 3.87 -4.56
N ALA A 128 -4.80 4.83 -5.37
CA ALA A 128 -5.36 5.10 -6.68
C ALA A 128 -5.29 3.88 -7.61
N VAL A 129 -4.14 3.21 -7.66
CA VAL A 129 -3.94 1.99 -8.47
C VAL A 129 -4.83 0.85 -7.97
N LEU A 130 -4.85 0.62 -6.65
CA LEU A 130 -5.70 -0.40 -6.02
C LEU A 130 -7.17 -0.21 -6.39
N GLY A 131 -7.69 1.00 -6.19
CA GLY A 131 -9.07 1.34 -6.50
C GLY A 131 -9.40 1.26 -7.99
N ALA A 132 -8.51 1.76 -8.86
CA ALA A 132 -8.71 1.74 -10.31
C ALA A 132 -8.73 0.31 -10.87
N VAL A 133 -7.76 -0.53 -10.47
CA VAL A 133 -7.68 -1.94 -10.92
C VAL A 133 -8.86 -2.73 -10.37
N TYR A 134 -9.22 -2.55 -9.09
CA TYR A 134 -10.39 -3.20 -8.52
C TYR A 134 -11.68 -2.83 -9.26
N GLY A 135 -11.91 -1.53 -9.52
CA GLY A 135 -13.09 -1.07 -10.24
C GLY A 135 -13.15 -1.58 -11.68
N LEU A 136 -12.01 -1.68 -12.37
CA LEU A 136 -11.93 -2.27 -13.71
C LEU A 136 -12.31 -3.76 -13.69
N LEU A 137 -11.73 -4.52 -12.75
CA LEU A 137 -12.01 -5.95 -12.61
C LEU A 137 -13.46 -6.23 -12.21
N LEU A 138 -14.03 -5.38 -11.34
CA LEU A 138 -15.42 -5.47 -10.91
C LEU A 138 -16.38 -5.25 -12.08
N ARG A 139 -16.15 -4.20 -12.89
CA ARG A 139 -16.96 -3.95 -14.11
C ARG A 139 -16.87 -5.10 -15.10
N ARG A 140 -15.67 -5.63 -15.36
CA ARG A 140 -15.48 -6.77 -16.27
C ARG A 140 -16.20 -8.02 -15.78
N SER A 141 -16.18 -8.28 -14.47
CA SER A 141 -16.87 -9.42 -13.88
C SER A 141 -18.39 -9.28 -14.03
N ALA A 142 -18.94 -8.09 -13.83
CA ALA A 142 -20.38 -7.84 -13.98
C ALA A 142 -20.88 -8.02 -15.43
N VAL A 143 -20.06 -7.66 -16.43
CA VAL A 143 -20.41 -7.84 -17.86
C VAL A 143 -20.45 -9.31 -18.28
N HIS A 144 -19.62 -10.17 -17.68
CA HIS A 144 -19.59 -11.59 -18.05
C HIS A 144 -20.72 -12.42 -17.41
N GLU A 145 -21.37 -11.88 -16.39
CA GLU A 145 -22.46 -12.52 -15.65
C GLU A 145 -23.86 -12.07 -16.16
N ALA A 146 -23.91 -11.14 -17.13
CA ALA A 146 -25.12 -10.58 -17.73
C ALA A 146 -25.39 -11.18 -19.12
#